data_AF-A0A914WHN5-F1
#
_entry.id   AF-A0A914WHN5-F1
#
_cell.length_a   1.000
_cell.length_b   1.000
_cell.length_c   1.000
_cell.angle_alpha   90.00
_cell.angle_beta   90.00
_cell.angle_gamma   90.00
#
_symmetry.space_group_name_H-M   'P 1'
#
loop_
_entity.id
_entity.type
_entity.pdbx_description
1 polymer ?
#
loop_
_entity_poly.entity_id
_entity_poly.type
_entity_poly.pdbx_seq_one_letter_code
_entity_poly.pdbx_strand_id
1 'polypeptide(L)'
;MRILHDNGFSPDELDNQRSLIYSNTIQGMLTMIRAMDNLGVVPKSAKMQRNASILREVVQTDQEYWPFTKETYEALKQLWADEAVQECFSRRAEYHLHDGVR
;
A
#
# COMPACT_ATOMS: atom_id res chain seq x y z
N MET A 1 -6.39 -11.36 24.48
CA MET A 1 -5.04 -10.77 24.71
C MET A 1 -4.00 -11.89 24.62
N ARG A 2 -3.38 -12.09 23.46
CA ARG A 2 -2.35 -13.14 23.25
C ARG A 2 -0.95 -12.70 23.67
N ILE A 3 -0.63 -11.41 23.54
CA ILE A 3 0.70 -10.86 23.90
C ILE A 3 1.00 -10.99 25.41
N LEU A 4 -0.03 -11.00 26.26
CA LEU A 4 0.12 -11.05 27.72
C LEU A 4 -0.04 -12.45 28.34
N HIS A 5 -0.67 -13.41 27.63
CA HIS A 5 -1.10 -14.68 28.23
C HIS A 5 -0.82 -15.93 27.41
N ASP A 6 -0.39 -15.81 26.15
CA ASP A 6 -0.06 -16.95 25.28
C ASP A 6 1.41 -16.89 24.85
N ASN A 7 1.95 -18.06 24.52
CA ASN A 7 3.35 -18.39 24.23
C ASN A 7 3.95 -17.69 22.97
N GLY A 8 3.86 -16.36 22.91
CA GLY A 8 4.37 -15.55 21.78
C GLY A 8 3.64 -15.85 20.46
N PHE A 9 4.23 -15.38 19.35
CA PHE A 9 3.79 -15.71 18.00
C PHE A 9 4.71 -16.77 17.42
N SER A 10 4.15 -17.75 16.71
CA SER A 10 4.97 -18.72 15.99
C SER A 10 5.68 -18.08 14.79
N PRO A 11 6.80 -18.64 14.31
CA PRO A 11 7.46 -18.17 13.09
C PRO A 11 6.51 -18.12 11.88
N ASP A 12 5.60 -19.09 11.77
CA ASP A 12 4.59 -19.14 10.70
C ASP A 12 3.53 -18.04 10.84
N GLU A 13 3.12 -17.69 12.06
CA GLU A 13 2.21 -16.54 12.29
C GLU A 13 2.89 -15.22 11.94
N LEU A 14 4.18 -15.08 12.24
CA LEU A 14 4.96 -13.89 11.89
C LEU A 14 5.15 -13.77 10.37
N ASP A 15 5.36 -14.87 9.65
CA ASP A 15 5.52 -14.85 8.20
C ASP A 15 4.21 -14.50 7.49
N ASN A 16 3.09 -15.09 7.93
CA ASN A 16 1.76 -14.72 7.46
C ASN A 16 1.44 -13.24 7.73
N GLN A 17 1.81 -12.71 8.90
CA GLN A 17 1.66 -11.29 9.20
C GLN A 17 2.49 -10.40 8.27
N ARG A 18 3.72 -10.81 7.91
CA ARG A 18 4.56 -10.06 6.96
C ARG A 18 3.92 -10.01 5.58
N SER A 19 3.43 -11.13 5.07
CA SER A 19 2.71 -11.19 3.79
C SER A 19 1.49 -10.29 3.77
N LEU A 20 0.73 -10.23 4.87
CA LEU A 20 -0.40 -9.31 5.00
C LEU A 20 0.04 -7.84 5.02
N ILE A 21 1.15 -7.50 5.67
CA ILE A 21 1.71 -6.14 5.67
C ILE A 21 2.09 -5.72 4.24
N TYR A 22 2.70 -6.62 3.47
CA TYR A 22 3.06 -6.35 2.07
C TYR A 22 1.82 -6.05 1.21
N SER A 23 0.82 -6.92 1.27
CA SER A 23 -0.43 -6.74 0.52
C SER A 23 -1.15 -5.45 0.94
N ASN A 24 -1.29 -5.21 2.24
CA ASN A 24 -1.93 -3.99 2.76
C ASN A 24 -1.24 -2.71 2.29
N THR A 25 0.10 -2.71 2.20
CA THR A 25 0.85 -1.54 1.74
C THR A 25 0.57 -1.24 0.27
N ILE A 26 0.59 -2.27 -0.58
CA ILE A 26 0.35 -2.14 -2.02
C ILE A 26 -1.10 -1.76 -2.30
N GLN A 27 -2.05 -2.48 -1.69
CA GLN A 27 -3.47 -2.21 -1.86
C GLN A 27 -3.88 -0.86 -1.28
N GLY A 28 -3.29 -0.46 -0.15
CA GLY A 28 -3.46 0.87 0.43
C GLY A 28 -3.03 1.97 -0.54
N MET A 29 -1.84 1.85 -1.12
CA MET A 29 -1.35 2.80 -2.12
C MET A 29 -2.25 2.88 -3.36
N LEU A 30 -2.69 1.74 -3.90
CA LEU A 30 -3.62 1.71 -5.03
C LEU A 30 -4.99 2.30 -4.71
N THR A 31 -5.47 2.11 -3.48
CA THR A 31 -6.72 2.71 -3.00
C THR A 31 -6.61 4.22 -2.94
N MET A 32 -5.49 4.76 -2.42
CA MET A 32 -5.24 6.20 -2.44
C MET A 32 -5.17 6.74 -3.88
N ILE A 33 -4.46 6.05 -4.78
CA ILE A 33 -4.39 6.44 -6.20
C ILE A 33 -5.78 6.46 -6.86
N ARG A 34 -6.65 5.50 -6.56
CA ARG A 34 -8.04 5.50 -7.07
C ARG A 34 -8.88 6.61 -6.44
N ALA A 35 -8.67 6.91 -5.17
CA ALA A 35 -9.35 7.99 -4.48
C ALA A 35 -8.97 9.37 -5.05
N MET A 36 -7.75 9.54 -5.58
CA MET A 36 -7.33 10.77 -6.26
C MET A 36 -8.28 11.15 -7.40
N ASP A 37 -8.68 10.18 -8.23
CA ASP A 37 -9.62 10.41 -9.33
C ASP A 37 -10.99 10.91 -8.82
N ASN A 38 -11.47 10.33 -7.70
CA ASN A 38 -12.74 10.72 -7.07
C ASN A 38 -12.67 12.09 -6.37
N LEU A 39 -11.50 12.45 -5.81
CA LEU A 39 -11.27 13.71 -5.11
C LEU A 39 -10.90 14.86 -6.06
N GLY A 40 -10.78 14.57 -7.37
CA GLY A 40 -10.38 15.54 -8.40
C GLY A 40 -8.90 15.92 -8.33
N VAL A 41 -8.07 15.12 -7.66
CA VAL A 41 -6.63 15.35 -7.51
C VAL A 41 -5.93 14.78 -8.75
N VAL A 42 -5.58 15.65 -9.69
CA VAL A 42 -4.96 15.21 -10.95
C VAL A 42 -3.49 14.85 -10.74
N PRO A 43 -3.05 13.63 -11.09
CA PRO A 43 -1.64 13.26 -11.13
C PRO A 43 -0.88 14.20 -12.06
N LYS A 44 0.07 14.98 -11.54
CA LYS A 44 0.85 15.93 -12.36
C LYS A 44 1.96 15.26 -13.17
N SER A 45 2.29 13.99 -12.90
CA SER A 45 3.49 13.34 -13.41
C SER A 45 3.22 12.00 -14.12
N ALA A 46 3.77 11.83 -15.33
CA ALA A 46 3.79 10.56 -16.05
C ALA A 46 4.50 9.44 -15.25
N LYS A 47 5.44 9.81 -14.36
CA LYS A 47 6.10 8.87 -13.46
C LYS A 47 5.12 8.23 -12.49
N MET A 48 4.13 8.99 -12.01
CA MET A 48 3.11 8.50 -11.08
C MET A 48 2.25 7.42 -11.74
N GLN A 49 1.83 7.64 -12.99
CA GLN A 49 1.08 6.65 -13.76
C GLN A 49 1.88 5.36 -13.98
N ARG A 50 3.18 5.49 -14.32
CA ARG A 50 4.07 4.33 -14.46
C ARG A 50 4.19 3.55 -13.15
N ASN A 51 4.45 4.23 -12.04
CA ASN A 51 4.62 3.60 -10.73
C ASN A 51 3.31 2.93 -10.26
N ALA A 52 2.16 3.56 -10.52
CA ALA A 52 0.85 2.97 -10.25
C ALA A 52 0.62 1.69 -11.08
N SER A 53 1.04 1.67 -12.35
CA SER A 53 0.96 0.48 -13.19
C SER A 53 1.81 -0.68 -12.67
N ILE A 54 3.03 -0.41 -12.19
CA ILE A 54 3.88 -1.42 -11.54
C ILE A 54 3.14 -2.04 -10.34
N LEU A 55 2.54 -1.22 -9.48
CA LEU A 55 1.77 -1.76 -8.34
C LEU A 55 0.56 -2.58 -8.79
N ARG A 56 -0.16 -2.16 -9.84
CA ARG A 56 -1.28 -2.94 -10.39
C ARG A 56 -0.84 -4.29 -10.93
N GLU A 57 0.32 -4.35 -11.58
CA GLU A 57 0.88 -5.61 -12.09
C GLU A 57 1.23 -6.58 -10.95
N VAL A 58 1.80 -6.07 -9.86
CA VAL A 58 2.10 -6.87 -8.66
C VAL A 58 0.83 -7.48 -8.05
N VAL A 59 -0.26 -6.71 -7.99
CA VAL A 59 -1.57 -7.23 -7.55
C VAL A 59 -2.13 -8.26 -8.53
N GLN A 60 -2.06 -7.99 -9.84
CA GLN A 60 -2.58 -8.89 -10.88
C GLN A 60 -1.84 -10.24 -10.97
N THR A 61 -0.59 -10.27 -10.53
CA THR A 61 0.26 -11.48 -10.51
C THR A 61 0.26 -12.17 -9.15
N ASP A 62 -0.59 -11.75 -8.21
CA ASP A 62 -0.64 -12.21 -6.81
C ASP A 62 0.73 -12.11 -6.10
N GLN A 63 1.60 -11.21 -6.56
CA GLN A 63 2.94 -11.00 -6.00
C GLN A 63 2.94 -10.09 -4.76
N GLU A 64 1.78 -9.54 -4.39
CA GLU A 64 1.62 -8.61 -3.28
C GLU A 64 1.85 -9.23 -1.89
N TYR A 65 1.79 -10.56 -1.76
CA TYR A 65 2.05 -11.29 -0.51
C TYR A 65 3.53 -11.63 -0.32
N TRP A 66 4.37 -11.37 -1.32
CA TRP A 66 5.79 -11.69 -1.32
C TRP A 66 6.63 -10.45 -0.99
N PRO A 67 7.89 -10.63 -0.54
CA PRO A 67 8.79 -9.51 -0.30
C PRO A 67 8.90 -8.58 -1.50
N PHE A 68 8.91 -7.27 -1.24
CA PHE A 68 8.97 -6.28 -2.31
C PHE A 68 10.20 -6.45 -3.19
N THR A 69 9.99 -6.49 -4.50
CA THR A 69 11.07 -6.34 -5.46
C THR A 69 11.63 -4.92 -5.39
N LYS A 70 12.86 -4.72 -5.87
CA LYS A 70 13.48 -3.40 -5.93
C LYS A 70 12.60 -2.40 -6.69
N GLU A 71 11.96 -2.83 -7.77
CA GLU A 71 11.09 -1.99 -8.58
C GLU A 71 9.80 -1.60 -7.84
N THR A 72 9.15 -2.56 -7.16
CA THR A 72 7.97 -2.30 -6.32
C THR A 72 8.29 -1.34 -5.19
N TYR A 73 9.44 -1.52 -4.52
CA TYR A 73 9.87 -0.65 -3.43
C TYR A 73 10.15 0.78 -3.91
N GLU A 74 10.88 0.94 -5.02
CA GLU A 74 11.14 2.26 -5.60
C GLU A 74 9.86 2.95 -6.05
N ALA A 75 8.91 2.20 -6.65
CA ALA A 75 7.60 2.71 -7.04
C ALA A 75 6.80 3.20 -5.81
N LEU A 76 6.70 2.39 -4.75
CA LEU A 76 6.02 2.75 -3.50
C LEU A 76 6.64 4.02 -2.88
N LYS A 77 7.96 4.08 -2.79
CA LYS A 77 8.68 5.23 -2.22
C LYS A 77 8.42 6.51 -3.02
N GLN A 78 8.44 6.42 -4.34
CA GLN A 78 8.18 7.57 -5.21
C GLN A 78 6.72 8.02 -5.16
N LEU A 79 5.78 7.08 -5.12
CA LEU A 79 4.35 7.39 -4.98
C LEU A 79 4.06 8.05 -3.65
N TRP A 80 4.63 7.54 -2.55
CA TRP A 80 4.45 8.15 -1.23
C TRP A 80 5.02 9.55 -1.12
N ALA A 81 6.13 9.84 -1.82
CA ALA A 81 6.75 11.16 -1.84
C ALA A 81 5.99 12.19 -2.70
N ASP A 82 4.97 11.76 -3.46
CA ASP A 82 4.18 12.67 -4.30
C ASP A 82 3.20 13.49 -3.44
N GLU A 83 3.19 14.81 -3.65
CA GLU A 83 2.33 15.74 -2.92
C GLU A 83 0.84 15.39 -3.06
N ALA A 84 0.44 14.90 -4.23
CA ALA A 84 -0.94 14.57 -4.52
C ALA A 84 -1.41 13.32 -3.73
N VAL A 85 -0.49 12.37 -3.49
CA VAL A 85 -0.73 11.21 -2.62
C VAL A 85 -0.77 11.64 -1.16
N GLN A 86 0.12 12.52 -0.72
CA GLN A 86 0.09 13.08 0.64
C GLN A 86 -1.21 13.87 0.91
N GLU A 87 -1.68 14.65 -0.06
CA GLU A 87 -2.96 15.37 0.01
C GLU A 87 -4.12 14.38 0.16
N CYS A 88 -4.16 13.32 -0.63
CA CYS A 88 -5.18 12.28 -0.48
C CYS A 88 -5.10 11.58 0.87
N PHE A 89 -3.90 11.30 1.38
CA PHE A 89 -3.73 10.70 2.71
C PHE A 89 -4.23 11.62 3.83
N SER A 90 -4.08 12.94 3.68
CA SER A 90 -4.65 13.91 4.64
C SER A 90 -6.19 13.87 4.64
N ARG A 91 -6.80 13.59 3.48
CA ARG A 91 -8.25 13.45 3.27
C ARG A 91 -8.73 12.01 3.38
N ARG A 92 -7.95 11.10 3.99
CA ARG A 92 -8.31 9.68 4.14
C ARG A 92 -9.62 9.42 4.89
N ALA A 93 -10.19 10.42 5.57
CA ALA A 93 -11.51 10.30 6.19
C ALA A 93 -12.66 10.35 5.15
N GLU A 94 -12.41 10.79 3.92
CA GLU A 94 -13.40 10.92 2.85
C GLU A 94 -13.58 9.63 2.02
N TYR A 95 -12.71 8.63 2.23
CA TYR A 95 -12.77 7.34 1.54
C TYR A 95 -12.36 6.20 2.49
N HIS A 96 -12.83 4.99 2.23
CA HIS A 96 -12.45 3.83 3.05
C HIS A 96 -11.01 3.41 2.72
N LEU A 97 -10.05 3.94 3.46
CA LEU A 97 -8.70 3.38 3.54
C LEU A 97 -8.69 2.34 4.65
N HIS A 98 -8.21 1.13 4.37
CA HIS A 98 -8.16 0.05 5.36
C HIS A 98 -7.30 0.49 6.56
N ASP A 99 -7.77 0.31 7.80
CA ASP A 99 -7.16 0.84 9.03
C ASP A 99 -5.70 0.40 9.28
N GLY A 100 -5.23 -0.61 8.55
CA GLY A 100 -3.84 -1.09 8.57
C GLY A 100 -2.86 -0.25 7.76
N VAL A 101 -3.34 0.71 6.97
CA VAL A 101 -2.53 1.65 6.19
C VAL A 101 -2.37 2.92 7.04
N ARG A 102 -1.39 2.91 7.94
CA ARG A 102 -1.05 4.04 8.83
C ARG A 102 0.34 4.58 8.56
#